data_AF-A0A5D5AM38-F1
#
_entry.id   AF-A0A5D5AM38-F1
#
_cell.length_a   1.000
_cell.length_b   1.000
_cell.length_c   1.000
_cell.angle_alpha   90.00
_cell.angle_beta   90.00
_cell.angle_gamma   90.00
#
_symmetry.space_group_name_H-M   'P 1'
#
loop_
_entity.id
_entity.type
_entity.pdbx_description
1 polymer ?
#
loop_
_entity_poly.entity_id
_entity_poly.type
_entity_poly.pdbx_seq_one_letter_code
_entity_poly.pdbx_strand_id
1 'polypeptide(L)'
;MRMNRRNVLIGLGTIVAGGGAALGTGAFSTVEADRTVDLSTTGDGSALLALDDGGSELVTVTDDGDGQLELSSESLNQNALTRADGAIEVTNNGENDVGFSVRDDSFDVLDFEVSEGSIVGDPEDLDADDTVSVDLVIDLTDDELDDDIADEITFVADVDDHSTA
;
A
#
# COMPACT_ATOMS: atom_id res chain seq x y z
N MET A 1 -17.53 -48.14 31.63
CA MET A 1 -16.09 -47.84 31.83
C MET A 1 -15.98 -46.40 32.31
N ARG A 2 -15.39 -46.15 33.48
CA ARG A 2 -15.24 -44.79 34.04
C ARG A 2 -13.89 -44.25 33.58
N MET A 3 -13.91 -43.26 32.68
CA MET A 3 -12.70 -42.67 32.13
C MET A 3 -11.92 -41.97 33.25
N ASN A 4 -10.69 -42.40 33.51
CA ASN A 4 -9.82 -41.80 34.51
C ASN A 4 -9.31 -40.47 33.97
N ARG A 5 -9.86 -39.37 34.50
CA ARG A 5 -9.53 -37.98 34.15
C ARG A 5 -8.01 -37.73 34.13
N ARG A 6 -7.27 -38.43 35.00
CA ARG A 6 -5.79 -38.41 35.06
C ARG A 6 -5.10 -38.99 33.82
N ASN A 7 -5.64 -40.03 33.20
CA ASN A 7 -5.05 -40.65 32.02
C ASN A 7 -5.36 -39.84 30.75
N VAL A 8 -6.50 -39.14 30.73
CA VAL A 8 -6.84 -38.18 29.67
C VAL A 8 -5.92 -36.97 29.72
N LEU A 9 -5.65 -36.42 30.91
CA LEU A 9 -4.74 -35.28 31.08
C LEU A 9 -3.29 -35.63 30.67
N ILE A 10 -2.81 -36.81 31.03
CA ILE A 10 -1.46 -37.26 30.65
C ILE A 10 -1.37 -37.45 29.12
N GLY A 11 -2.41 -38.00 28.48
CA GLY A 11 -2.44 -38.17 27.03
C GLY A 11 -2.54 -36.84 26.24
N LEU A 12 -3.17 -35.81 26.82
CA LEU A 12 -3.20 -34.47 26.23
C LEU A 12 -1.89 -33.69 26.47
N GLY A 13 -1.26 -33.84 27.64
CA GLY A 13 0.00 -33.17 27.96
C GLY A 13 1.17 -33.59 27.08
N THR A 14 1.19 -34.83 26.60
CA THR A 14 2.21 -35.30 25.64
C THR A 14 2.04 -34.74 24.23
N ILE A 15 0.80 -34.41 23.83
CA ILE A 15 0.54 -33.80 22.51
C ILE A 15 1.06 -32.36 22.48
N VAL A 16 0.91 -31.62 23.58
CA VAL A 16 1.46 -30.26 23.72
C VAL A 16 3.00 -30.28 23.75
N ALA A 17 3.61 -31.24 24.45
CA ALA A 17 5.07 -31.35 24.52
C ALA A 17 5.72 -31.82 23.19
N GLY A 18 5.00 -32.56 22.36
CA GLY A 18 5.49 -33.05 21.05
C GLY A 18 5.12 -32.17 19.85
N GLY A 19 4.07 -31.34 19.95
CA GLY A 19 3.54 -30.54 18.85
C GLY A 19 3.69 -29.02 19.02
N GLY A 20 4.10 -28.53 20.19
CA GLY A 20 4.17 -27.08 20.47
C GLY A 20 5.18 -26.31 19.62
N ALA A 21 6.21 -26.97 19.11
CA ALA A 21 7.20 -26.34 18.23
C ALA A 21 6.73 -26.21 16.76
N ALA A 22 5.67 -26.93 16.35
CA ALA A 22 5.17 -26.90 14.98
C ALA A 22 4.05 -25.87 14.74
N LEU A 23 3.61 -25.16 15.78
CA LEU A 23 2.45 -24.25 15.73
C LEU A 23 2.80 -22.79 16.07
N GLY A 24 4.07 -22.39 16.03
CA GLY A 24 4.48 -21.11 16.64
C GLY A 24 5.66 -20.39 16.01
N THR A 25 5.92 -20.55 14.71
CA THR A 25 6.95 -19.78 14.00
C THR A 25 6.40 -18.92 12.86
N GLY A 26 5.08 -18.77 12.76
CA GLY A 26 4.44 -18.17 11.58
C GLY A 26 4.14 -16.68 11.63
N ALA A 27 4.57 -15.93 12.65
CA ALA A 27 4.25 -14.50 12.76
C ALA A 27 5.38 -13.75 13.47
N PHE A 28 5.72 -12.57 12.94
CA PHE A 28 6.73 -11.61 13.41
C PHE A 28 8.17 -11.87 12.94
N SER A 29 8.38 -12.03 11.64
CA SER A 29 9.62 -11.55 11.01
C SER A 29 9.37 -10.11 10.57
N THR A 30 9.64 -9.15 11.45
CA THR A 30 9.59 -7.71 11.11
C THR A 30 10.90 -7.33 10.44
N VAL A 31 10.82 -6.64 9.30
CA VAL A 31 11.98 -6.08 8.62
C VAL A 31 11.97 -4.58 8.87
N GLU A 32 12.95 -4.13 9.63
CA GLU A 32 13.20 -2.70 9.85
C GLU A 32 14.06 -2.23 8.68
N ALA A 33 13.44 -1.55 7.72
CA ALA A 33 14.12 -0.97 6.57
C ALA A 33 13.48 0.38 6.24
N ASP A 34 14.31 1.41 6.28
CA ASP A 34 13.99 2.73 5.75
C ASP A 34 13.98 2.60 4.23
N ARG A 35 12.84 2.92 3.61
CA ARG A 35 12.70 2.86 2.16
C ARG A 35 12.17 4.18 1.67
N THR A 36 12.70 4.62 0.56
CA THR A 36 12.28 5.86 -0.08
C THR A 36 11.79 5.46 -1.46
N VAL A 37 10.58 5.87 -1.81
CA VAL A 37 10.04 5.73 -3.15
C VAL A 37 9.89 7.14 -3.68
N ASP A 38 10.33 7.41 -4.89
CA ASP A 38 10.13 8.72 -5.48
C ASP A 38 8.74 8.76 -6.15
N LEU A 39 7.83 9.57 -5.61
CA LEU A 39 6.56 9.86 -6.26
C LEU A 39 6.73 11.12 -7.10
N SER A 40 6.30 11.04 -8.36
CA SER A 40 6.30 12.16 -9.29
C SER A 40 4.87 12.39 -9.80
N THR A 41 4.55 13.65 -10.13
CA THR A 41 3.31 13.96 -10.85
C THR A 41 3.65 14.30 -12.30
N THR A 42 2.86 13.77 -13.22
CA THR A 42 2.93 14.13 -14.63
C THR A 42 1.52 14.39 -15.15
N GLY A 43 1.43 15.25 -16.16
CA GLY A 43 0.13 15.54 -16.74
C GLY A 43 0.21 16.39 -18.00
N ASP A 44 -0.83 16.29 -18.81
CA ASP A 44 -0.91 16.92 -20.12
C ASP A 44 -1.22 18.42 -19.98
N GLY A 45 -0.20 19.23 -19.66
CA GLY A 45 -0.17 20.70 -19.80
C GLY A 45 -1.17 21.55 -18.99
N SER A 46 -2.26 20.98 -18.51
CA SER A 46 -3.35 21.57 -17.71
C SER A 46 -3.66 20.78 -16.44
N ALA A 47 -2.99 19.65 -16.23
CA ALA A 47 -3.08 18.85 -15.03
C ALA A 47 -2.16 19.42 -13.96
N LEU A 48 -2.78 19.90 -12.87
CA LEU A 48 -2.09 20.47 -11.72
C LEU A 48 -2.45 19.64 -10.49
N LEU A 49 -1.92 18.42 -10.41
CA LEU A 49 -2.11 17.57 -9.24
C LEU A 49 -1.29 18.12 -8.07
N ALA A 50 -1.94 18.32 -6.93
CA ALA A 50 -1.25 18.47 -5.65
C ALA A 50 -1.34 17.16 -4.88
N LEU A 51 -0.21 16.73 -4.34
CA LEU A 51 -0.10 15.58 -3.45
C LEU A 51 0.10 16.08 -2.03
N ASP A 52 -0.69 15.56 -1.09
CA ASP A 52 -0.52 15.80 0.35
C ASP A 52 -0.49 14.45 1.08
N ASP A 53 0.10 14.42 2.28
CA ASP A 53 0.02 13.23 3.11
C ASP A 53 -1.38 13.11 3.67
N GLY A 54 -2.00 11.93 3.56
CA GLY A 54 -3.32 11.71 4.16
C GLY A 54 -3.25 11.42 5.68
N GLY A 55 -2.10 11.66 6.30
CA GLY A 55 -1.84 11.41 7.71
C GLY A 55 -1.58 9.94 8.07
N SER A 56 -1.22 9.09 7.10
CA SER A 56 -0.77 7.72 7.35
C SER A 56 0.63 7.69 7.97
N GLU A 57 0.89 6.73 8.86
CA GLU A 57 2.23 6.53 9.42
C GLU A 57 3.19 5.86 8.41
N LEU A 58 2.65 5.29 7.31
CA LEU A 58 3.43 4.63 6.25
C LEU A 58 3.89 5.59 5.14
N VAL A 59 3.34 6.79 5.09
CA VAL A 59 3.54 7.75 4.01
C VAL A 59 3.90 9.09 4.62
N THR A 60 5.00 9.69 4.17
CA THR A 60 5.35 11.07 4.52
C THR A 60 5.66 11.83 3.23
N VAL A 61 4.94 12.91 2.97
CA VAL A 61 5.23 13.78 1.84
C VAL A 61 6.36 14.73 2.21
N THR A 62 7.48 14.66 1.48
CA THR A 62 8.60 15.58 1.63
C THR A 62 8.63 16.53 0.44
N ASP A 63 8.03 17.71 0.61
CA ASP A 63 7.97 18.72 -0.44
C ASP A 63 9.33 19.43 -0.63
N ASP A 64 10.22 18.80 -1.40
CA ASP A 64 11.49 19.38 -1.85
C ASP A 64 11.37 20.15 -3.18
N GLY A 65 10.15 20.44 -3.64
CA GLY A 65 9.87 21.24 -4.84
C GLY A 65 9.56 20.45 -6.11
N ASP A 66 9.72 19.12 -6.08
CA ASP A 66 9.37 18.19 -7.17
C ASP A 66 8.26 17.19 -6.77
N GLY A 67 7.69 17.29 -5.57
CA GLY A 67 6.57 16.45 -5.10
C GLY A 67 6.95 15.01 -4.70
N GLN A 68 8.18 14.81 -4.21
CA GLN A 68 8.65 13.50 -3.72
C GLN A 68 7.90 13.07 -2.45
N LEU A 69 7.48 11.80 -2.38
CA LEU A 69 6.76 11.23 -1.24
C LEU A 69 7.55 10.04 -0.68
N GLU A 70 8.07 10.17 0.52
CA GLU A 70 8.84 9.11 1.18
C GLU A 70 7.90 8.10 1.86
N LEU A 71 8.06 6.81 1.53
CA LEU A 71 7.35 5.72 2.19
C LEU A 71 8.08 5.27 3.46
N SER A 72 7.75 5.85 4.61
CA SER A 72 8.32 5.39 5.88
C SER A 72 7.82 3.98 6.24
N SER A 73 8.64 2.98 5.95
CA SER A 73 8.30 1.56 6.08
C SER A 73 8.88 0.90 7.34
N GLU A 74 9.03 1.68 8.43
CA GLU A 74 9.72 1.26 9.67
C GLU A 74 9.17 -0.06 10.27
N SER A 75 8.01 -0.57 9.84
CA SER A 75 7.43 -1.81 10.33
C SER A 75 6.60 -2.60 9.32
N LEU A 76 7.10 -2.80 8.09
CA LEU A 76 6.49 -3.80 7.19
C LEU A 76 6.83 -5.21 7.66
N ASN A 77 5.81 -6.06 7.74
CA ASN A 77 5.98 -7.48 8.03
C ASN A 77 6.13 -8.27 6.73
N GLN A 78 7.10 -9.19 6.68
CA GLN A 78 7.17 -10.15 5.57
C GLN A 78 5.98 -11.11 5.60
N ASN A 79 5.58 -11.61 4.42
CA ASN A 79 4.45 -12.54 4.28
C ASN A 79 3.14 -11.93 4.83
N ALA A 80 2.92 -10.64 4.57
CA ALA A 80 1.77 -9.90 5.05
C ALA A 80 1.24 -8.94 3.99
N LEU A 81 -0.06 -8.69 4.07
CA LEU A 81 -0.75 -7.66 3.32
C LEU A 81 -0.93 -6.45 4.22
N THR A 82 -0.28 -5.34 3.87
CA THR A 82 -0.37 -4.07 4.59
C THR A 82 -1.24 -3.11 3.80
N ARG A 83 -2.15 -2.42 4.48
CA ARG A 83 -2.96 -1.35 3.89
C ARG A 83 -2.82 -0.08 4.73
N ALA A 84 -2.63 1.05 4.05
CA ALA A 84 -2.82 2.37 4.60
C ALA A 84 -3.98 3.04 3.86
N ASP A 85 -5.12 3.11 4.54
CA ASP A 85 -6.31 3.79 4.02
C ASP A 85 -6.08 5.31 4.03
N GLY A 86 -6.41 5.99 2.94
CA GLY A 86 -6.19 7.41 2.73
C GLY A 86 -4.74 7.80 2.98
N ALA A 87 -3.80 7.05 2.42
CA ALA A 87 -2.38 7.29 2.62
C ALA A 87 -1.91 8.60 1.96
N ILE A 88 -2.53 8.95 0.84
CA ILE A 88 -2.19 10.11 0.02
C ILE A 88 -3.49 10.85 -0.30
N GLU A 89 -3.49 12.18 -0.17
CA GLU A 89 -4.56 13.02 -0.70
C GLU A 89 -4.11 13.64 -2.02
N VAL A 90 -4.91 13.46 -3.07
CA VAL A 90 -4.63 13.99 -4.39
C VAL A 90 -5.72 14.99 -4.77
N THR A 91 -5.30 16.21 -5.10
CA THR A 91 -6.22 17.29 -5.50
C THR A 91 -5.94 17.72 -6.93
N ASN A 92 -6.99 17.78 -7.76
CA ASN A 92 -6.91 18.37 -9.09
C ASN A 92 -7.08 19.89 -9.00
N ASN A 93 -5.97 20.64 -8.99
CA ASN A 93 -6.01 22.11 -9.05
C ASN A 93 -6.10 22.65 -10.49
N GLY A 94 -6.41 21.78 -11.46
CA GLY A 94 -6.67 22.16 -12.85
C GLY A 94 -8.10 22.68 -13.04
N GLU A 95 -8.36 23.31 -14.19
CA GLU A 95 -9.70 23.81 -14.55
C GLU A 95 -10.55 22.77 -15.31
N ASN A 96 -10.00 21.58 -15.59
CA ASN A 96 -10.66 20.51 -16.35
C ASN A 96 -10.68 19.22 -15.54
N ASP A 97 -11.69 18.39 -15.81
CA ASP A 97 -11.78 17.02 -15.32
C ASP A 97 -10.67 16.18 -15.98
N VAL A 98 -10.12 15.24 -15.23
CA VAL A 98 -8.99 14.39 -15.67
C VAL A 98 -9.23 12.93 -15.32
N GLY A 99 -8.71 12.04 -16.16
CA GLY A 99 -8.47 10.65 -15.80
C GLY A 99 -7.22 10.61 -14.92
N PHE A 100 -7.41 10.23 -13.66
CA PHE A 100 -6.38 10.10 -12.66
C PHE A 100 -5.97 8.63 -12.51
N SER A 101 -4.69 8.34 -12.75
CA SER A 101 -4.14 6.99 -12.62
C SER A 101 -2.73 7.03 -12.04
N VAL A 102 -2.25 5.87 -11.63
CA VAL A 102 -0.85 5.65 -11.31
C VAL A 102 -0.20 4.84 -12.43
N ARG A 103 0.96 5.31 -12.88
CA ARG A 103 1.91 4.47 -13.61
C ARG A 103 2.95 3.99 -12.63
N ASP A 104 3.01 2.68 -12.49
CA ASP A 104 4.01 1.99 -11.72
C ASP A 104 4.94 1.24 -12.70
N ASP A 105 6.21 1.63 -12.73
CA ASP A 105 7.27 0.93 -13.47
C ASP A 105 7.95 -0.14 -12.59
N SER A 106 7.47 -0.33 -11.35
CA SER A 106 8.05 -1.17 -10.30
C SER A 106 7.33 -2.51 -10.14
N PHE A 107 7.72 -3.28 -9.11
CA PHE A 107 7.27 -4.65 -8.85
C PHE A 107 5.77 -4.74 -8.51
N ASP A 108 5.15 -5.91 -8.80
CA ASP A 108 3.72 -6.23 -8.57
C ASP A 108 3.24 -6.16 -7.09
N VAL A 109 4.04 -5.61 -6.16
CA VAL A 109 3.78 -5.60 -4.71
C VAL A 109 3.06 -4.35 -4.22
N LEU A 110 3.11 -3.25 -4.98
CA LEU A 110 2.40 -2.01 -4.66
C LEU A 110 1.11 -1.93 -5.47
N ASP A 111 0.05 -1.50 -4.79
CA ASP A 111 -1.19 -1.10 -5.44
C ASP A 111 -1.72 0.19 -4.82
N PHE A 112 -2.31 1.02 -5.66
CA PHE A 112 -2.92 2.30 -5.29
C PHE A 112 -4.40 2.17 -5.59
N GLU A 113 -5.23 2.25 -4.55
CA GLU A 113 -6.67 2.04 -4.67
C GLU A 113 -7.42 3.36 -4.40
N VAL A 114 -8.46 3.62 -5.19
CA VAL A 114 -9.49 4.64 -4.92
C VAL A 114 -10.83 3.93 -4.80
N SER A 115 -11.54 4.15 -3.70
CA SER A 115 -12.84 3.49 -3.45
C SER A 115 -12.80 1.96 -3.61
N GLU A 116 -11.73 1.30 -3.16
CA GLU A 116 -11.47 -0.15 -3.28
C GLU A 116 -11.18 -0.64 -4.73
N GLY A 117 -10.97 0.26 -5.70
CA GLY A 117 -10.56 -0.06 -7.06
C GLY A 117 -9.13 0.39 -7.33
N SER A 118 -8.29 -0.49 -7.89
CA SER A 118 -6.93 -0.14 -8.31
C SER A 118 -6.96 0.95 -9.38
N ILE A 119 -6.10 1.95 -9.24
CA ILE A 119 -5.88 3.01 -10.23
C ILE A 119 -4.55 2.83 -10.98
N VAL A 120 -3.88 1.70 -10.79
CA VAL A 120 -2.60 1.40 -11.46
C VAL A 120 -2.88 0.97 -12.90
N GLY A 121 -2.62 1.87 -13.84
CA GLY A 121 -2.91 1.68 -15.27
C GLY A 121 -4.39 1.74 -15.66
N ASP A 122 -5.29 1.89 -14.69
CA ASP A 122 -6.74 2.02 -14.86
C ASP A 122 -7.20 3.39 -14.32
N PRO A 123 -7.46 4.39 -15.19
CA PRO A 123 -7.80 5.74 -14.73
C PRO A 123 -9.20 5.83 -14.13
N GLU A 124 -9.30 6.63 -13.06
CA GLU A 124 -10.54 7.05 -12.40
C GLU A 124 -10.80 8.53 -12.65
N ASP A 125 -12.08 8.92 -12.72
CA ASP A 125 -12.44 10.32 -12.96
C ASP A 125 -12.14 11.19 -11.72
N LEU A 126 -11.43 12.29 -11.94
CA LEU A 126 -11.19 13.32 -10.93
C LEU A 126 -11.59 14.69 -11.50
N ASP A 127 -12.72 15.20 -11.01
CA ASP A 127 -13.27 16.49 -11.43
C ASP A 127 -12.32 17.65 -11.08
N ALA A 128 -12.48 18.77 -11.78
CA ALA A 128 -11.76 20.00 -11.44
C ALA A 128 -12.08 20.48 -10.00
N ASP A 129 -11.04 20.92 -9.27
CA ASP A 129 -11.09 21.35 -7.87
C ASP A 129 -11.49 20.25 -6.85
N ASP A 130 -11.63 19.00 -7.28
CA ASP A 130 -11.94 17.88 -6.40
C ASP A 130 -10.68 17.23 -5.80
N THR A 131 -10.87 16.62 -4.63
CA THR A 131 -9.85 15.91 -3.87
C THR A 131 -10.30 14.47 -3.65
N VAL A 132 -9.38 13.53 -3.87
CA VAL A 132 -9.57 12.10 -3.64
C VAL A 132 -8.51 11.58 -2.66
N SER A 133 -8.93 10.65 -1.81
CA SER A 133 -8.02 9.90 -0.94
C SER A 133 -7.61 8.61 -1.66
N VAL A 134 -6.31 8.35 -1.71
CA VAL A 134 -5.71 7.16 -2.31
C VAL A 134 -5.21 6.25 -1.21
N ASP A 135 -5.65 4.99 -1.25
CA ASP A 135 -5.20 3.95 -0.35
C ASP A 135 -3.91 3.33 -0.91
N LEU A 136 -2.94 3.07 -0.04
CA LEU A 136 -1.72 2.34 -0.39
C LEU A 136 -1.82 0.90 0.10
N VAL A 137 -1.67 -0.04 -0.81
CA VAL A 137 -1.66 -1.47 -0.52
C VAL A 137 -0.29 -2.04 -0.85
N ILE A 138 0.27 -2.79 0.10
CA ILE A 138 1.57 -3.46 -0.04
C ILE A 138 1.34 -4.96 0.22
N ASP A 139 1.41 -5.77 -0.83
CA ASP A 139 1.27 -7.22 -0.75
C ASP A 139 2.62 -7.92 -0.78
N LEU A 140 3.02 -8.48 0.37
CA LEU A 140 4.27 -9.22 0.53
C LEU A 140 4.01 -10.69 0.85
N THR A 141 2.81 -11.19 0.55
CA THR A 141 2.41 -12.57 0.87
C THR A 141 3.09 -13.61 -0.02
N ASP A 142 3.36 -13.26 -1.27
CA ASP A 142 4.01 -14.14 -2.25
C ASP A 142 5.41 -13.66 -2.68
N ASP A 143 5.81 -12.45 -2.25
CA ASP A 143 7.07 -11.81 -2.62
C ASP A 143 7.92 -11.46 -1.39
N GLU A 144 9.24 -11.64 -1.50
CA GLU A 144 10.20 -11.15 -0.51
C GLU A 144 10.59 -9.72 -0.88
N LEU A 145 10.54 -8.81 0.10
CA LEU A 145 11.03 -7.44 -0.07
C LEU A 145 12.53 -7.45 -0.36
N ASP A 146 12.92 -7.18 -1.60
CA ASP A 146 14.29 -6.77 -1.93
C ASP A 146 14.53 -5.31 -1.45
N ASP A 147 15.77 -4.83 -1.53
CA ASP A 147 16.18 -3.53 -0.95
C ASP A 147 15.41 -2.33 -1.54
N ASP A 148 14.80 -2.47 -2.73
CA ASP A 148 14.00 -1.44 -3.40
C ASP A 148 12.54 -1.92 -3.59
N ILE A 149 11.56 -1.21 -3.01
CA ILE A 149 10.12 -1.51 -3.19
C ILE A 149 9.60 -0.94 -4.51
N ALA A 150 10.14 0.20 -4.93
CA ALA A 150 9.85 0.86 -6.20
C ALA A 150 10.94 1.88 -6.54
N ASP A 151 11.29 1.96 -7.83
CA ASP A 151 12.27 2.94 -8.32
C ASP A 151 11.61 4.32 -8.57
N GLU A 152 10.41 4.33 -9.16
CA GLU A 152 9.63 5.54 -9.42
C GLU A 152 8.14 5.21 -9.54
N ILE A 153 7.30 5.99 -8.86
CA ILE A 153 5.83 5.95 -9.02
C ILE A 153 5.38 7.28 -9.61
N THR A 154 4.65 7.24 -10.72
CA THR A 154 4.15 8.46 -11.37
C THR A 154 2.63 8.54 -11.27
N PHE A 155 2.11 9.57 -10.61
CA PHE A 155 0.71 9.96 -10.71
C PHE A 155 0.48 10.69 -12.02
N VAL A 156 -0.50 10.23 -12.78
CA VAL A 156 -0.84 10.72 -14.11
C VAL A 156 -2.22 11.36 -14.04
N ALA A 157 -2.32 12.58 -14.56
CA ALA A 157 -3.59 13.20 -14.88
C ALA A 157 -3.67 13.50 -16.38
N ASP A 158 -4.66 12.91 -17.04
CA ASP A 158 -4.89 13.03 -18.48
C ASP A 158 -6.30 13.58 -18.77
N VAL A 159 -6.37 14.69 -19.51
CA VAL A 159 -7.65 15.34 -19.88
C VAL A 159 -8.40 14.59 -20.98
N ASP A 160 -7.77 13.66 -21.68
CA ASP A 160 -8.41 12.85 -22.72
C ASP A 160 -8.91 11.49 -22.18
N ASP A 161 -8.49 11.10 -20.98
CA ASP A 161 -8.76 9.79 -20.36
C ASP A 161 -9.77 9.85 -19.20
N HIS A 162 -10.60 10.90 -19.16
CA HIS A 162 -11.75 11.00 -18.25
C HIS A 162 -13.04 10.56 -18.97
N SER A 163 -14.03 10.08 -18.21
CA SER A 163 -15.34 9.79 -18.77
C SER A 163 -16.02 11.07 -19.23
N THR A 164 -16.35 11.12 -20.52
CA THR A 164 -17.13 12.21 -21.09
C THR A 164 -18.60 11.95 -20.82
N ALA A 165 -19.15 12.58 -19.79
CA ALA A 165 -20.59 12.55 -19.51
C ALA A 165 -21.45 13.14 -20.64
#